data_AF-A0A7Z1N544-F1
#
_entry.id   AF-A0A7Z1N544-F1
#
_cell.length_a   1.000
_cell.length_b   1.000
_cell.length_c   1.000
_cell.angle_alpha   90.00
_cell.angle_beta   90.00
_cell.angle_gamma   90.00
#
_symmetry.space_group_name_H-M   'P 1'
#
loop_
_entity.id
_entity.type
_entity.pdbx_description
1 polymer ?
#
loop_
_entity_poly.entity_id
_entity_poly.type
_entity_poly.pdbx_seq_one_letter_code
_entity_poly.pdbx_strand_id
1 'polypeptide(L)'
;EKSYQKETAVFTADEIVALILVKHAFIENLANQQMAFILVDEVQDYTEAQLLLLLTLFPKASFTLAGDENQAIFNTAIEFSEAHDLLVNETSRSVGTYQLLNSYRSSKEITRLFQTLGTQPEQLTIVPIRHDGEKPTFIPCDSASDYLKA
;
A
#
# COMPACT_ATOMS: atom_id res chain seq x y z
N GLU A 1 -32.35 -27.03 23.62
CA GLU A 1 -32.26 -25.92 22.65
C GLU A 1 -30.97 -26.06 21.87
N LYS A 2 -31.00 -25.95 20.52
CA LYS A 2 -29.78 -25.89 19.72
C LYS A 2 -29.31 -24.43 19.71
N SER A 3 -28.19 -24.16 20.40
CA SER A 3 -27.50 -22.87 20.35
C SER A 3 -27.11 -22.58 18.89
N TYR A 4 -27.65 -21.51 18.31
CA TYR A 4 -27.27 -21.05 16.98
C TYR A 4 -25.84 -20.49 17.06
N GLN A 5 -24.86 -21.30 16.68
CA GLN A 5 -23.49 -20.87 16.46
C GLN A 5 -23.41 -20.32 15.04
N LYS A 6 -23.41 -18.99 14.89
CA LYS A 6 -23.10 -18.37 13.62
C LYS A 6 -21.61 -18.51 13.39
N GLU A 7 -21.18 -19.55 12.67
CA GLU A 7 -19.86 -19.57 12.07
C GLU A 7 -19.80 -18.37 11.12
N THR A 8 -19.11 -17.32 11.56
CA THR A 8 -18.81 -16.21 10.68
C THR A 8 -17.64 -16.69 9.83
N ALA A 9 -17.92 -17.07 8.58
CA ALA A 9 -16.87 -17.40 7.63
C ALA A 9 -15.86 -16.24 7.60
N VAL A 10 -14.60 -16.55 7.87
CA VAL A 10 -13.51 -15.56 7.80
C VAL A 10 -13.21 -15.39 6.33
N PHE A 11 -13.73 -14.33 5.72
CA PHE A 11 -13.44 -13.99 4.34
C PHE A 11 -12.13 -13.21 4.24
N THR A 12 -11.36 -13.46 3.18
CA THR A 12 -10.23 -12.61 2.80
C THR A 12 -10.73 -11.29 2.21
N ALA A 13 -9.84 -10.28 2.14
CA ALA A 13 -10.18 -9.00 1.51
C ALA A 13 -10.61 -9.19 0.04
N ASP A 14 -9.93 -10.06 -0.71
CA ASP A 14 -10.24 -10.32 -2.12
C ASP A 14 -11.58 -11.04 -2.30
N GLU A 15 -11.93 -11.97 -1.40
CA GLU A 15 -13.26 -12.60 -1.40
C GLU A 15 -14.35 -11.55 -1.15
N ILE A 16 -14.11 -10.62 -0.22
CA ILE A 16 -15.04 -9.51 0.04
C ILE A 16 -15.16 -8.59 -1.19
N VAL A 17 -14.05 -8.29 -1.89
CA VAL A 17 -14.08 -7.50 -3.13
C VAL A 17 -14.99 -8.15 -4.18
N ALA A 18 -14.80 -9.45 -4.43
CA ALA A 18 -15.62 -10.18 -5.38
C ALA A 18 -17.11 -10.16 -4.99
N LEU A 19 -17.41 -10.37 -3.71
CA LEU A 19 -18.79 -10.35 -3.22
C LEU A 19 -19.44 -8.97 -3.35
N ILE A 20 -18.72 -7.89 -3.00
CA ILE A 20 -19.23 -6.53 -3.14
C ILE A 20 -19.44 -6.17 -4.60
N LEU A 21 -18.52 -6.57 -5.49
CA LEU A 21 -18.64 -6.33 -6.93
C LEU A 21 -19.88 -7.04 -7.50
N VAL A 22 -20.08 -8.32 -7.18
CA VAL A 22 -21.27 -9.09 -7.59
C VAL A 22 -22.54 -8.43 -7.07
N LYS A 23 -22.55 -8.01 -5.80
CA LYS A 23 -23.69 -7.33 -5.20
C LYS A 23 -23.99 -6.00 -5.92
N HIS A 24 -22.96 -5.21 -6.20
CA HIS A 24 -23.06 -3.95 -6.93
C HIS A 24 -23.62 -4.13 -8.35
N ALA A 25 -23.14 -5.16 -9.06
CA ALA A 25 -23.48 -5.38 -10.47
C ALA A 25 -24.86 -6.03 -10.67
N PHE A 26 -25.27 -6.95 -9.81
CA PHE A 26 -26.44 -7.80 -10.06
C PHE A 26 -27.60 -7.64 -9.07
N ILE A 27 -27.35 -7.05 -7.90
CA ILE A 27 -28.36 -6.97 -6.83
C ILE A 27 -28.82 -5.54 -6.63
N GLU A 28 -27.91 -4.64 -6.28
CA GLU A 28 -28.24 -3.24 -5.99
C GLU A 28 -27.07 -2.32 -6.30
N ASN A 29 -27.38 -1.09 -6.72
CA ASN A 29 -26.34 -0.09 -6.96
C ASN A 29 -25.79 0.45 -5.63
N LEU A 30 -24.58 0.03 -5.30
CA LEU A 30 -23.84 0.46 -4.10
C LEU A 30 -23.04 1.78 -4.27
N ALA A 31 -23.09 2.43 -5.44
CA ALA A 31 -22.26 3.61 -5.68
C ALA A 31 -22.69 4.81 -4.81
N ASN A 32 -21.73 5.40 -4.11
CA ASN A 32 -21.89 6.64 -3.37
C ASN A 32 -21.35 7.83 -4.19
N GLN A 33 -22.27 8.60 -4.74
CA GLN A 33 -21.96 9.79 -5.54
C GLN A 33 -21.78 11.07 -4.72
N GLN A 34 -22.04 11.04 -3.42
CA GLN A 34 -21.94 12.22 -2.54
C GLN A 34 -20.53 12.39 -1.96
N MET A 35 -19.72 11.32 -2.00
CA MET A 35 -18.35 11.37 -1.51
C MET A 35 -17.50 12.29 -2.39
N ALA A 36 -16.89 13.31 -1.76
CA ALA A 36 -16.08 14.29 -2.48
C ALA A 36 -14.60 13.88 -2.58
N PHE A 37 -14.05 13.26 -1.53
CA PHE A 37 -12.62 12.95 -1.43
C PHE A 37 -12.38 11.60 -0.76
N ILE A 38 -11.40 10.85 -1.28
CA ILE A 38 -10.91 9.60 -0.71
C ILE A 38 -9.37 9.63 -0.71
N LEU A 39 -8.79 9.37 0.46
CA LEU A 39 -7.37 9.13 0.63
C LEU A 39 -7.17 7.63 0.86
N VAL A 40 -6.33 7.01 0.05
CA VAL A 40 -5.85 5.65 0.27
C VAL A 40 -4.40 5.77 0.70
N ASP A 41 -4.12 5.28 1.91
CA ASP A 41 -2.78 5.23 2.48
C ASP A 41 -2.18 3.83 2.24
N GLU A 42 -0.85 3.75 2.16
CA GLU A 42 -0.11 2.52 1.84
C GLU A 42 -0.67 1.78 0.62
N VAL A 43 -0.85 2.49 -0.50
CA VAL A 43 -1.47 1.94 -1.72
C VAL A 43 -0.75 0.71 -2.27
N GLN A 44 0.54 0.53 -1.96
CA GLN A 44 1.29 -0.68 -2.31
C GLN A 44 0.75 -1.95 -1.63
N ASP A 45 -0.05 -1.84 -0.56
CA ASP A 45 -0.67 -3.00 0.09
C ASP A 45 -2.01 -3.39 -0.58
N TYR A 46 -2.48 -2.60 -1.55
CA TYR A 46 -3.73 -2.85 -2.26
C TYR A 46 -3.50 -3.60 -3.56
N THR A 47 -4.44 -4.50 -3.88
CA THR A 47 -4.50 -5.12 -5.20
C THR A 47 -5.22 -4.24 -6.20
N GLU A 48 -4.99 -4.47 -7.49
CA GLU A 48 -5.69 -3.78 -8.57
C GLU A 48 -7.22 -3.89 -8.44
N ALA A 49 -7.72 -5.10 -8.13
CA ALA A 49 -9.15 -5.34 -7.96
C ALA A 49 -9.76 -4.54 -6.79
N GLN A 50 -9.01 -4.36 -5.70
CA GLN A 50 -9.44 -3.56 -4.56
C GLN A 50 -9.55 -2.08 -4.94
N LEU A 51 -8.56 -1.53 -5.66
CA LEU A 51 -8.61 -0.14 -6.13
C LEU A 51 -9.72 0.10 -7.14
N LEU A 52 -9.90 -0.82 -8.10
CA LEU A 52 -10.98 -0.72 -9.09
C LEU A 52 -12.36 -0.73 -8.43
N LEU A 53 -12.54 -1.54 -7.39
CA LEU A 53 -13.78 -1.54 -6.61
C LEU A 53 -14.03 -0.17 -5.97
N LEU A 54 -13.02 0.45 -5.36
CA LEU A 54 -13.16 1.80 -4.78
C LEU A 54 -13.56 2.83 -5.84
N LEU A 55 -12.94 2.80 -7.01
CA LEU A 55 -13.27 3.73 -8.10
C LEU A 55 -14.69 3.51 -8.63
N THR A 56 -15.14 2.25 -8.69
CA THR A 56 -16.51 1.87 -9.07
C THR A 56 -17.54 2.38 -8.05
N LEU A 57 -17.26 2.20 -6.75
CA LEU A 57 -18.18 2.59 -5.68
C LEU A 57 -18.21 4.10 -5.44
N PHE A 58 -17.15 4.84 -5.76
CA PHE A 58 -17.05 6.29 -5.52
C PHE A 58 -16.71 7.07 -6.79
N PRO A 59 -17.61 7.06 -7.80
CA PRO A 59 -17.29 7.55 -9.14
C PRO A 59 -17.08 9.08 -9.23
N LYS A 60 -17.55 9.84 -8.24
CA LYS A 60 -17.41 11.32 -8.19
C LYS A 60 -16.34 11.81 -7.22
N ALA A 61 -15.76 10.92 -6.41
CA ALA A 61 -14.74 11.31 -5.45
C ALA A 61 -13.42 11.63 -6.16
N SER A 62 -12.71 12.64 -5.66
CA SER A 62 -11.30 12.85 -5.98
C SER A 62 -10.45 11.93 -5.11
N PHE A 63 -9.50 11.25 -5.74
CA PHE A 63 -8.63 10.29 -5.06
C PHE A 63 -7.25 10.87 -4.82
N THR A 64 -6.68 10.53 -3.67
CA THR A 64 -5.24 10.65 -3.41
C THR A 64 -4.75 9.29 -2.96
N LEU A 65 -3.76 8.77 -3.66
CA LEU A 65 -3.11 7.50 -3.33
C LEU A 65 -1.72 7.85 -2.80
N ALA A 66 -1.42 7.41 -1.59
CA ALA A 66 -0.13 7.61 -0.93
C ALA A 66 0.49 6.25 -0.62
N GLY A 67 1.81 6.16 -0.73
CA GLY A 67 2.55 4.93 -0.45
C GLY A 67 3.99 4.97 -0.93
N ASP A 68 4.66 3.83 -0.83
CA ASP A 68 6.04 3.61 -1.30
C ASP A 68 6.16 2.21 -1.90
N GLU A 69 6.42 2.11 -3.21
CA GLU A 69 6.60 0.84 -3.93
C GLU A 69 7.71 -0.03 -3.33
N ASN A 70 8.74 0.58 -2.73
CA ASN A 70 9.86 -0.15 -2.15
C ASN A 70 9.51 -0.80 -0.80
N GLN A 71 8.31 -0.53 -0.30
CA GLN A 71 7.76 -1.15 0.91
C GLN A 71 6.70 -2.21 0.59
N ALA A 72 6.47 -2.52 -0.70
CA ALA A 72 5.59 -3.61 -1.10
C ALA A 72 6.17 -4.95 -0.60
N ILE A 73 5.44 -5.62 0.30
CA ILE A 73 5.84 -6.92 0.86
C ILE A 73 5.09 -8.10 0.21
N PHE A 74 4.01 -7.82 -0.53
CA PHE A 74 3.18 -8.83 -1.18
C PHE A 74 3.36 -8.80 -2.69
N ASN A 75 3.46 -9.98 -3.32
CA ASN A 75 3.56 -10.08 -4.78
C ASN A 75 2.26 -9.69 -5.52
N THR A 76 1.17 -9.48 -4.80
CA THR A 76 -0.12 -9.07 -5.35
C THR A 76 -0.34 -7.55 -5.27
N ALA A 77 0.65 -6.83 -4.73
CA ALA A 77 0.68 -5.38 -4.74
C ALA A 77 0.58 -4.84 -6.16
N ILE A 78 -0.15 -3.75 -6.34
CA ILE A 78 -0.16 -3.01 -7.60
C ILE A 78 1.10 -2.14 -7.71
N GLU A 79 1.73 -2.16 -8.88
CA GLU A 79 2.79 -1.19 -9.20
C GLU A 79 2.17 0.20 -9.40
N PHE A 80 2.84 1.29 -9.01
CA PHE A 80 2.26 2.63 -9.11
C PHE A 80 2.02 3.05 -10.56
N SER A 81 2.81 2.52 -11.51
CA SER A 81 2.53 2.71 -12.94
C SER A 81 1.18 2.09 -13.35
N GLU A 82 0.86 0.91 -12.83
CA GLU A 82 -0.42 0.24 -13.08
C GLU A 82 -1.56 0.98 -12.39
N ALA A 83 -1.37 1.43 -11.14
CA ALA A 83 -2.36 2.25 -10.43
C ALA A 83 -2.64 3.57 -11.17
N HIS A 84 -1.60 4.19 -11.72
CA HIS A 84 -1.70 5.39 -12.55
C HIS A 84 -2.50 5.10 -13.82
N ASP A 85 -2.15 4.05 -14.56
CA ASP A 85 -2.81 3.69 -15.81
C ASP A 85 -4.27 3.31 -15.58
N LEU A 86 -4.58 2.61 -14.49
CA LEU A 86 -5.94 2.30 -14.09
C LEU A 86 -6.75 3.57 -13.85
N LEU A 87 -6.21 4.54 -13.09
CA LEU A 87 -6.87 5.82 -12.87
C LEU A 87 -7.09 6.59 -14.18
N VAL A 88 -6.09 6.65 -15.07
CA VAL A 88 -6.21 7.38 -16.34
C VAL A 88 -7.21 6.72 -17.28
N ASN A 89 -7.10 5.41 -17.49
CA ASN A 89 -7.88 4.67 -18.48
C ASN A 89 -9.32 4.44 -18.04
N GLU A 90 -9.55 4.03 -16.79
CA GLU A 90 -10.88 3.63 -16.31
C GLU A 90 -11.74 4.83 -15.90
N THR A 91 -11.12 5.95 -15.53
CA THR A 91 -11.88 7.09 -15.00
C THR A 91 -11.81 8.35 -15.86
N SER A 92 -11.00 8.36 -16.92
CA SER A 92 -10.71 9.56 -17.73
C SER A 92 -10.33 10.78 -16.88
N ARG A 93 -9.74 10.55 -15.70
CA ARG A 93 -9.35 11.59 -14.75
C ARG A 93 -7.94 12.07 -15.08
N SER A 94 -7.68 13.35 -14.80
CA SER A 94 -6.31 13.85 -14.76
C SER A 94 -5.65 13.35 -13.48
N VAL A 95 -4.54 12.62 -13.63
CA VAL A 95 -3.74 12.11 -12.51
C VAL A 95 -2.46 12.93 -12.43
N GLY A 96 -2.12 13.38 -11.22
CA GLY A 96 -0.86 14.05 -10.93
C GLY A 96 -0.06 13.23 -9.93
N THR A 97 1.22 13.02 -10.22
CA THR A 97 2.14 12.26 -9.35
C THR A 97 3.13 13.20 -8.69
N TYR A 98 3.34 13.03 -7.39
CA TYR A 98 4.30 13.80 -6.60
C TYR A 98 5.20 12.83 -5.84
N GLN A 99 6.51 13.00 -5.97
CA GLN A 99 7.48 12.23 -5.19
C GLN A 99 8.00 13.08 -4.02
N LEU A 100 7.87 12.55 -2.81
CA LEU A 100 8.35 13.19 -1.59
C LEU A 100 9.67 12.54 -1.16
N LEU A 101 10.78 13.18 -1.52
CA LEU A 101 12.12 12.61 -1.30
C LEU A 101 12.70 12.90 0.09
N ASN A 102 12.16 13.87 0.82
CA ASN A 102 12.72 14.29 2.11
C ASN A 102 12.26 13.36 3.23
N SER A 103 13.21 12.67 3.88
CA SER A 103 12.95 11.82 5.04
C SER A 103 13.23 12.54 6.34
N TYR A 104 12.20 12.64 7.18
CA TYR A 104 12.27 13.23 8.53
C TYR A 104 12.21 12.18 9.65
N ARG A 105 12.11 10.89 9.29
CA ARG A 105 11.83 9.81 10.25
C ARG A 105 13.09 9.30 10.93
N SER A 106 14.08 8.91 10.14
CA SER A 106 15.29 8.20 10.60
C SER A 106 16.54 9.06 10.53
N SER A 107 17.63 8.62 11.19
CA SER A 107 18.94 9.26 11.03
C SER A 107 19.45 9.10 9.61
N LYS A 108 20.37 9.97 9.21
CA LYS A 108 21.02 9.93 7.90
C LYS A 108 21.67 8.58 7.59
N GLU A 109 22.29 7.95 8.58
CA GLU A 109 22.99 6.67 8.46
C GLU A 109 22.00 5.53 8.20
N ILE A 110 20.86 5.53 8.90
CA ILE A 110 19.79 4.55 8.68
C ILE A 110 19.17 4.76 7.29
N THR A 111 18.83 6.01 6.93
CA THR A 111 18.27 6.32 5.61
C THR A 111 19.22 5.92 4.48
N ARG A 112 20.52 6.23 4.63
CA ARG A 112 21.53 5.84 3.64
C ARG A 112 21.65 4.33 3.51
N LEU A 113 21.61 3.57 4.61
CA LEU A 113 21.61 2.11 4.53
C LEU A 113 20.35 1.61 3.82
N PHE A 114 19.18 2.12 4.19
CA PHE A 114 17.90 1.74 3.58
C PHE A 114 17.90 1.95 2.05
N GLN A 115 18.45 3.07 1.56
CA GLN A 115 18.58 3.32 0.12
C GLN A 115 19.36 2.22 -0.62
N THR A 116 20.35 1.61 0.03
CA THR A 116 21.13 0.51 -0.58
C THR A 116 20.38 -0.82 -0.64
N LEU A 117 19.31 -0.95 0.15
CA LEU A 117 18.49 -2.16 0.23
C LEU A 117 17.26 -2.14 -0.69
N GLY A 118 16.93 -0.98 -1.26
CA GLY A 118 15.79 -0.85 -2.15
C GLY A 118 15.94 -1.63 -3.45
N THR A 119 14.81 -1.91 -4.09
CA THR A 119 14.71 -2.71 -5.33
C THR A 119 15.42 -2.03 -6.51
N GLN A 120 15.48 -0.70 -6.52
CA GLN A 120 16.20 0.12 -7.50
C GLN A 120 17.03 1.20 -6.80
N PRO A 121 18.20 0.84 -6.23
CA PRO A 121 18.96 1.73 -5.35
C PRO A 121 19.51 2.98 -6.07
N GLU A 122 19.66 2.94 -7.39
CA GLU A 122 20.07 4.10 -8.20
C GLU A 122 18.97 5.15 -8.40
N GLN A 123 17.69 4.78 -8.20
CA GLN A 123 16.55 5.70 -8.36
C GLN A 123 16.07 6.27 -7.02
N LEU A 124 16.38 5.61 -5.91
CA LEU A 124 16.00 6.02 -4.55
C LEU A 124 16.83 7.20 -4.02
N THR A 125 16.55 8.41 -4.50
CA THR A 125 17.21 9.64 -4.00
C THR A 125 16.49 10.22 -2.78
N ILE A 126 16.38 9.45 -1.70
CA ILE A 126 15.86 9.91 -0.41
C ILE A 126 16.86 10.88 0.25
N VAL A 127 16.40 12.05 0.66
CA VAL A 127 17.18 13.10 1.31
C VAL A 127 16.89 13.08 2.81
N PRO A 128 17.81 12.60 3.67
CA PRO A 128 17.61 12.64 5.12
C PRO A 128 17.76 14.07 5.65
N ILE A 129 16.77 14.52 6.43
CA ILE A 129 16.77 15.86 7.05
C ILE A 129 17.18 15.80 8.53
N ARG A 130 17.02 14.66 9.21
CA ARG A 130 17.50 14.50 10.59
C ARG A 130 19.02 14.58 10.66
N HIS A 131 19.49 14.92 11.86
CA HIS A 131 20.91 14.96 12.18
C HIS A 131 21.57 13.59 12.01
N ASP A 132 22.89 13.63 11.82
CA ASP A 132 23.75 12.46 11.86
C ASP A 132 23.53 11.69 13.18
N GLY A 133 23.47 10.37 13.08
CA GLY A 133 23.37 9.42 14.17
C GLY A 133 24.44 8.33 14.08
N GLU A 134 24.30 7.28 14.87
CA GLU A 134 25.24 6.15 14.82
C GLU A 134 25.02 5.30 13.56
N LYS A 135 26.12 4.77 13.01
CA LYS A 135 26.05 3.87 11.86
C LYS A 135 25.49 2.51 12.31
N PRO A 136 24.59 1.89 11.53
CA PRO A 136 24.19 0.51 11.76
C PRO A 136 25.41 -0.42 11.82
N THR A 137 25.43 -1.30 12.82
CA THR A 137 26.51 -2.28 13.02
C THR A 137 26.00 -3.67 12.68
N PHE A 138 26.82 -4.46 11.99
CA PHE A 138 26.51 -5.84 11.62
C PHE A 138 27.33 -6.79 12.47
N ILE A 139 26.68 -7.61 13.29
CA ILE A 139 27.32 -8.59 14.17
C ILE A 139 27.04 -9.98 13.61
N PRO A 140 28.03 -10.67 13.01
CA PRO A 140 27.85 -12.03 12.53
C PRO A 140 27.69 -12.98 13.72
N CYS A 141 26.79 -13.95 13.58
CA CYS A 141 26.54 -14.99 14.59
C CYS A 141 26.72 -16.37 13.95
N ASP A 142 27.59 -17.20 14.54
CA ASP A 142 27.92 -18.53 13.99
C ASP A 142 26.87 -19.61 14.35
N SER A 143 26.05 -19.35 15.37
CA SER A 143 24.97 -20.25 15.79
C SER A 143 23.73 -19.50 16.29
N ALA A 144 22.57 -20.17 16.25
CA ALA A 144 21.33 -19.61 16.81
C ALA A 144 21.44 -19.34 18.33
N SER A 145 22.28 -20.09 19.05
CA SER A 145 22.55 -19.86 20.46
C SER A 145 23.38 -18.61 20.73
N ASP A 146 24.22 -18.20 19.77
CA ASP A 146 25.00 -16.96 19.85
C ASP A 146 24.15 -15.75 19.47
N TYR A 147 23.23 -15.90 18.51
CA TYR A 147 22.24 -14.86 18.16
C TYR A 147 21.39 -14.40 19.36
N LEU A 148 20.95 -15.33 20.21
CA LEU A 148 20.14 -14.99 21.39
C LEU A 148 20.91 -14.30 22.53
N LYS A 149 22.26 -14.24 22.44
CA LYS A 149 23.14 -13.64 23.44
C LYS A 149 23.72 -12.29 23.00
N ALA A 150 23.70 -12.00 21.71
CA ALA A 150 24.14 -10.75 21.11
C ALA A 150 23.09 -9.65 21.31
#